data_AF-R5MGZ2-F1
#
_entry.id   AF-R5MGZ2-F1
#
_cell.length_a   1.000
_cell.length_b   1.000
_cell.length_c   1.000
_cell.angle_alpha   90.00
_cell.angle_beta   90.00
_cell.angle_gamma   90.00
#
_symmetry.space_group_name_H-M   'P 1'
#
loop_
_entity.id
_entity.type
_entity.pdbx_description
1 polymer ?
#
loop_
_entity_poly.entity_id
_entity_poly.type
_entity_poly.pdbx_seq_one_letter_code
_entity_poly.pdbx_strand_id
1 'polypeptide(L)'
;MAGESLRCLIFIYKIKERVTTMVKFKVRSLMALGLLSISTVAMAQDKVEANVSADVVSQYIWRGQDLGDVSLQPSLGVSYKGLSLSAWGNVGLSDNTDTKEFDLTLSYKTGGFNIGVTDYWFNSPNERYFSYAAHETSHVFEANIGYDFGLCALQWYTNFGGNDGVTDKGKRAYSSYAELSVPFRLAGCDWTAAAGVVPYATSFYADANGFAVTNVSLKATLDINITKSFSVPLFAGIYANPSTEKAYFVVGFTLRP
;
A
#
# COMPACT_ATOMS: atom_id res chain seq x y z
N MET A 1 -4.88 -38.20 37.94
CA MET A 1 -4.54 -37.89 36.54
C MET A 1 -5.74 -38.10 35.59
N ALA A 2 -6.93 -37.57 35.93
CA ALA A 2 -8.14 -37.67 35.10
C ALA A 2 -9.07 -36.43 35.19
N GLY A 3 -8.62 -35.35 35.86
CA GLY A 3 -9.44 -34.17 36.15
C GLY A 3 -9.23 -32.97 35.21
N GLU A 4 -8.11 -32.88 34.50
CA GLU A 4 -7.79 -31.74 33.62
C GLU A 4 -8.23 -31.96 32.16
N SER A 5 -8.28 -33.21 31.68
CA SER A 5 -8.77 -33.51 30.32
C SER A 5 -10.28 -33.29 30.17
N LEU A 6 -11.05 -33.43 31.25
CA LEU A 6 -12.51 -33.22 31.24
C LEU A 6 -12.89 -31.72 31.20
N ARG A 7 -12.06 -30.84 31.77
CA ARG A 7 -12.28 -29.38 31.74
C ARG A 7 -12.06 -28.78 30.35
N CYS A 8 -11.12 -29.32 29.58
CA CYS A 8 -10.84 -28.89 28.21
C CYS A 8 -11.96 -29.30 27.23
N LEU A 9 -12.53 -30.50 27.38
CA LEU A 9 -13.66 -30.95 26.55
C LEU A 9 -14.95 -30.15 26.78
N ILE A 10 -15.25 -29.76 28.02
CA ILE A 10 -16.44 -28.95 28.35
C ILE A 10 -16.32 -27.52 27.79
N PHE A 11 -15.11 -26.96 27.73
CA PHE A 11 -14.85 -25.64 27.17
C PHE A 11 -14.99 -25.63 25.64
N ILE A 12 -14.48 -26.66 24.95
CA ILE A 12 -14.63 -26.83 23.50
C ILE A 12 -16.10 -27.05 23.10
N TYR A 13 -16.88 -27.81 23.88
CA TYR A 13 -18.29 -28.06 23.61
C TYR A 13 -19.16 -26.80 23.77
N LYS A 14 -18.91 -25.96 24.79
CA LYS A 14 -19.61 -24.67 24.99
C LYS A 14 -19.32 -23.63 23.90
N ILE A 15 -18.13 -23.65 23.30
CA ILE A 15 -17.78 -22.76 22.18
C ILE A 15 -18.50 -23.21 20.90
N LYS A 16 -18.58 -24.52 20.64
CA LYS A 16 -19.28 -25.08 19.47
C LYS A 16 -20.79 -24.79 19.50
N GLU A 17 -21.44 -24.87 20.67
CA GLU A 17 -22.87 -24.51 20.79
C GLU A 17 -23.14 -23.00 20.64
N ARG A 18 -22.25 -22.12 21.15
CA ARG A 18 -22.40 -20.66 20.95
C ARG A 18 -22.21 -20.23 19.50
N VAL A 19 -21.29 -20.88 18.76
CA VAL A 19 -21.06 -20.59 17.34
C VAL A 19 -22.20 -21.09 16.46
N THR A 20 -22.82 -22.23 16.80
CA THR A 20 -23.93 -22.80 16.03
C THR A 20 -25.25 -22.04 16.24
N THR A 21 -25.41 -21.35 17.37
CA THR A 21 -26.66 -20.63 17.72
C THR A 21 -26.74 -19.23 17.10
N MET A 22 -25.63 -18.59 16.71
CA MET A 22 -25.65 -17.28 16.04
C MET A 22 -25.94 -17.34 14.52
N VAL A 23 -25.97 -18.53 13.91
CA VAL A 23 -26.18 -18.69 12.44
C VAL A 23 -27.66 -18.88 12.07
N LYS A 24 -28.58 -18.89 13.04
CA LYS A 24 -30.02 -19.08 12.77
C LYS A 24 -30.87 -17.93 13.30
N PHE A 25 -30.83 -16.75 12.67
CA PHE A 25 -31.94 -15.80 12.77
C PHE A 25 -32.16 -14.98 11.48
N LYS A 26 -33.33 -15.26 10.87
CA LYS A 26 -34.14 -14.46 9.92
C LYS A 26 -33.58 -14.15 8.52
N VAL A 27 -33.71 -15.14 7.64
CA VAL A 27 -34.09 -14.90 6.23
C VAL A 27 -35.61 -14.70 6.19
N ARG A 28 -36.07 -13.45 6.13
CA ARG A 28 -37.41 -13.09 5.65
C ARG A 28 -37.32 -11.75 4.89
N SER A 29 -37.49 -11.87 3.58
CA SER A 29 -38.02 -10.91 2.61
C SER A 29 -37.75 -9.41 2.82
N LEU A 30 -36.92 -8.86 1.92
CA LEU A 30 -37.22 -7.59 1.24
C LEU A 30 -36.66 -7.68 -0.18
N MET A 31 -37.59 -7.93 -1.10
CA MET A 31 -37.45 -7.69 -2.53
C MET A 31 -37.53 -6.18 -2.76
N ALA A 32 -36.78 -5.69 -3.75
CA ALA A 32 -36.77 -4.32 -4.30
C ALA A 32 -36.02 -3.23 -3.51
N LEU A 33 -34.76 -3.00 -3.91
CA LEU A 33 -34.29 -1.73 -4.49
C LEU A 33 -32.90 -1.99 -5.09
N GLY A 34 -32.90 -2.61 -6.28
CA GLY A 34 -31.83 -2.41 -7.25
C GLY A 34 -31.90 -0.97 -7.73
N LEU A 35 -31.44 -0.03 -6.91
CA LEU A 35 -31.13 1.31 -7.34
C LEU A 35 -29.73 1.28 -7.92
N LEU A 36 -29.68 1.44 -9.23
CA LEU A 36 -28.52 1.93 -9.97
C LEU A 36 -27.84 3.04 -9.17
N SER A 37 -26.72 2.74 -8.50
CA SER A 37 -25.71 3.72 -8.14
C SER A 37 -24.79 3.97 -9.35
N ILE A 38 -25.39 4.18 -10.52
CA ILE A 38 -24.74 4.82 -11.65
C ILE A 38 -24.90 6.32 -11.40
N SER A 39 -23.83 7.09 -11.60
CA SER A 39 -23.78 8.56 -11.67
C SER A 39 -23.70 9.39 -10.37
N THR A 40 -22.71 9.11 -9.51
CA THR A 40 -22.11 10.18 -8.65
C THR A 40 -20.62 10.42 -8.91
N VAL A 41 -19.94 9.55 -9.66
CA VAL A 41 -18.51 9.74 -10.04
C VAL A 41 -18.35 10.90 -11.03
N ALA A 42 -19.38 11.22 -11.81
CA ALA A 42 -19.30 12.24 -12.87
C ALA A 42 -19.21 13.70 -12.35
N MET A 43 -19.70 14.00 -11.14
CA MET A 43 -19.77 15.39 -10.65
C MET A 43 -18.52 15.84 -9.86
N ALA A 44 -17.70 14.91 -9.37
CA ALA A 44 -16.46 15.24 -8.66
C ALA A 44 -15.31 15.64 -9.61
N GLN A 45 -15.43 15.32 -10.90
CA GLN A 45 -14.31 15.42 -11.86
C GLN A 45 -14.19 16.78 -12.58
N ASP A 46 -15.10 17.74 -12.36
CA ASP A 46 -15.13 19.00 -13.11
C ASP A 46 -14.31 20.15 -12.51
N LYS A 47 -13.72 19.96 -11.33
CA LYS A 47 -12.85 20.95 -10.69
C LYS A 47 -11.42 20.45 -10.64
N VAL A 48 -10.48 21.40 -10.66
CA VAL A 48 -9.09 21.11 -10.32
C VAL A 48 -9.02 20.90 -8.82
N GLU A 49 -8.52 19.75 -8.41
CA GLU A 49 -8.29 19.41 -7.00
C GLU A 49 -6.80 19.45 -6.71
N ALA A 50 -6.42 19.95 -5.54
CA ALA A 50 -5.04 19.95 -5.07
C ALA A 50 -4.97 19.30 -3.69
N ASN A 51 -3.88 18.57 -3.44
CA ASN A 51 -3.60 18.00 -2.13
C ASN A 51 -2.20 18.43 -1.67
N VAL A 52 -2.07 18.67 -0.37
CA VAL A 52 -0.79 18.84 0.33
C VAL A 52 -0.90 18.04 1.61
N SER A 53 0.08 17.20 1.90
CA SER A 53 0.11 16.40 3.12
C SER A 53 1.52 16.00 3.50
N ALA A 54 1.70 15.47 4.70
CA ALA A 54 2.92 14.79 5.08
C ALA A 54 2.61 13.65 6.03
N ASP A 55 3.25 12.50 5.83
CA ASP A 55 3.22 11.40 6.79
C ASP A 55 4.44 11.47 7.70
N VAL A 56 4.25 11.17 8.98
CA VAL A 56 5.34 10.79 9.89
C VAL A 56 5.16 9.31 10.20
N VAL A 57 6.19 8.52 9.94
CA VAL A 57 6.17 7.06 10.13
C VAL A 57 7.30 6.63 11.06
N SER A 58 7.05 5.61 11.88
CA SER A 58 8.07 5.01 12.74
C SER A 58 9.13 4.24 11.95
N GLN A 59 8.83 3.87 10.70
CA GLN A 59 9.73 3.19 9.77
C GLN A 59 9.21 3.33 8.34
N TYR A 60 10.09 3.48 7.35
CA TYR A 60 9.74 3.49 5.94
C TYR A 60 9.77 2.06 5.35
N ILE A 61 8.59 1.44 5.30
CA ILE A 61 8.40 0.12 4.68
C ILE A 61 7.71 0.26 3.32
N TRP A 62 8.36 -0.24 2.26
CA TRP A 62 7.85 -0.19 0.88
C TRP A 62 7.78 -1.59 0.26
N ARG A 63 6.56 -2.06 -0.05
CA ARG A 63 6.32 -3.40 -0.64
C ARG A 63 6.99 -4.53 0.15
N GLY A 64 7.04 -4.36 1.48
CA GLY A 64 7.68 -5.26 2.45
C GLY A 64 9.20 -5.11 2.59
N GLN A 65 9.80 -4.10 1.96
CA GLN A 65 11.22 -3.77 2.10
C GLN A 65 11.41 -2.67 3.13
N ASP A 66 12.48 -2.77 3.91
CA ASP A 66 12.93 -1.73 4.84
C ASP A 66 13.81 -0.74 4.09
N LEU A 67 13.33 0.50 3.94
CA LEU A 67 13.98 1.55 3.16
C LEU A 67 14.47 2.72 4.02
N GLY A 68 14.16 2.72 5.31
CA GLY A 68 14.62 3.74 6.25
C GLY A 68 13.90 3.68 7.59
N ASP A 69 14.47 4.36 8.58
CA ASP A 69 13.94 4.41 9.93
C ASP A 69 12.81 5.46 10.05
N VAL A 70 12.72 6.15 11.20
CA VAL A 70 11.69 7.16 11.47
C VAL A 70 11.79 8.24 10.40
N SER A 71 10.73 8.43 9.62
CA SER A 71 10.79 9.23 8.39
C SER A 71 9.67 10.25 8.30
N LEU A 72 9.95 11.39 7.64
CA LEU A 72 8.98 12.38 7.20
C LEU A 72 8.77 12.27 5.70
N GLN A 73 7.51 12.17 5.29
CA GLN A 73 7.14 11.84 3.92
C GLN A 73 6.16 12.85 3.34
N PRO A 74 6.64 13.96 2.75
CA PRO A 74 5.78 14.98 2.16
C PRO A 74 5.07 14.46 0.89
N SER A 75 3.89 15.01 0.62
CA SER A 75 3.18 14.78 -0.64
C SER A 75 2.48 16.05 -1.10
N LEU A 76 2.45 16.25 -2.40
CA LEU A 76 1.62 17.27 -3.03
C LEU A 76 1.13 16.80 -4.38
N GLY A 77 0.00 17.31 -4.84
CA GLY A 77 -0.51 16.93 -6.15
C GLY A 77 -1.62 17.81 -6.64
N VAL A 78 -1.87 17.70 -7.95
CA VAL A 78 -2.98 18.31 -8.64
C VAL A 78 -3.69 17.25 -9.48
N SER A 79 -5.01 17.28 -9.52
CA SER A 79 -5.80 16.38 -10.35
C SER A 79 -6.95 17.09 -11.05
N TYR A 80 -7.30 16.59 -12.23
CA TYR A 80 -8.40 17.09 -13.05
C TYR A 80 -8.89 15.99 -13.99
N LYS A 81 -10.20 15.72 -13.99
CA LYS A 81 -10.85 14.74 -14.89
C LYS A 81 -10.16 13.36 -14.94
N GLY A 82 -9.71 12.90 -13.77
CA GLY A 82 -9.02 11.62 -13.62
C GLY A 82 -7.52 11.65 -13.92
N LEU A 83 -6.99 12.70 -14.55
CA LEU A 83 -5.54 12.91 -14.69
C LEU A 83 -4.98 13.52 -13.41
N SER A 84 -3.85 13.03 -12.93
CA SER A 84 -3.14 13.59 -11.76
C SER A 84 -1.64 13.66 -11.98
N LEU A 85 -1.05 14.75 -11.49
CA LEU A 85 0.39 14.92 -11.34
C LEU A 85 0.68 15.11 -9.85
N SER A 86 1.47 14.21 -9.27
CA SER A 86 1.80 14.24 -7.84
C SER A 86 3.29 14.07 -7.61
N ALA A 87 3.76 14.70 -6.54
CA ALA A 87 5.08 14.51 -5.98
C ALA A 87 4.97 13.90 -4.59
N TRP A 88 5.85 12.95 -4.30
CA TRP A 88 6.06 12.35 -2.98
C TRP A 88 7.55 12.39 -2.65
N GLY A 89 7.92 12.35 -1.38
CA GLY A 89 9.31 12.16 -1.02
C GLY A 89 9.47 11.52 0.35
N ASN A 90 10.71 11.15 0.67
CA ASN A 90 11.12 10.60 1.95
C ASN A 90 12.37 11.30 2.48
N VAL A 91 12.39 11.58 3.78
CA VAL A 91 13.62 11.92 4.51
C VAL A 91 13.62 11.23 5.88
N GLY A 92 14.71 10.53 6.18
CA GLY A 92 14.96 9.98 7.50
C GLY A 92 15.19 11.08 8.55
N LEU A 93 14.57 10.91 9.71
CA LEU A 93 14.66 11.81 10.86
C LEU A 93 15.59 11.26 11.95
N SER A 94 15.73 9.94 12.04
CA SER A 94 16.56 9.27 13.06
C SER A 94 17.94 8.85 12.55
N ASP A 95 18.07 8.56 11.26
CA ASP A 95 19.34 8.21 10.62
C ASP A 95 19.59 9.13 9.42
N ASN A 96 20.77 9.75 9.37
CA ASN A 96 21.15 10.65 8.28
C ASN A 96 21.65 9.91 7.03
N THR A 97 21.85 8.59 7.13
CA THR A 97 22.19 7.68 6.03
C THR A 97 20.96 7.08 5.37
N ASP A 98 19.76 7.30 5.93
CA ASP A 98 18.49 6.88 5.35
C ASP A 98 18.31 7.39 3.92
N THR A 99 17.61 6.57 3.13
CA THR A 99 17.28 6.86 1.74
C THR A 99 16.51 8.18 1.63
N LYS A 100 17.05 9.12 0.84
CA LYS A 100 16.30 10.28 0.39
C LYS A 100 15.70 9.97 -0.95
N GLU A 101 14.39 10.07 -1.01
CA GLU A 101 13.60 9.70 -2.18
C GLU A 101 12.74 10.88 -2.60
N PHE A 102 12.60 11.05 -3.91
CA PHE A 102 11.69 12.01 -4.50
C PHE A 102 11.06 11.40 -5.74
N ASP A 103 9.74 11.32 -5.72
CA ASP A 103 8.96 10.63 -6.72
C ASP A 103 8.08 11.62 -7.44
N LEU A 104 8.11 11.58 -8.76
CA LEU A 104 7.18 12.31 -9.60
C LEU A 104 6.28 11.32 -10.35
N THR A 105 4.98 11.40 -10.11
CA THR A 105 4.01 10.47 -10.69
C THR A 105 3.00 11.21 -11.55
N LEU A 106 2.84 10.74 -12.80
CA LEU A 106 1.74 11.09 -13.67
C LEU A 106 0.80 9.88 -13.77
N SER A 107 -0.48 10.07 -13.46
CA SER A 107 -1.44 8.97 -13.46
C SER A 107 -2.80 9.38 -14.02
N TYR A 108 -3.54 8.39 -14.49
CA TYR A 108 -4.91 8.53 -14.96
C TYR A 108 -5.81 7.47 -14.34
N LYS A 109 -6.98 7.89 -13.84
CA LYS A 109 -8.00 7.02 -13.26
C LYS A 109 -9.36 7.26 -13.89
N THR A 110 -10.06 6.17 -14.23
CA THR A 110 -11.46 6.21 -14.66
C THR A 110 -12.21 4.97 -14.18
N GLY A 111 -13.32 5.16 -13.46
CA GLY A 111 -13.99 4.07 -12.76
C GLY A 111 -13.04 3.33 -11.80
N GLY A 112 -13.02 2.00 -11.89
CA GLY A 112 -12.06 1.16 -11.15
C GLY A 112 -10.66 1.11 -11.77
N PHE A 113 -10.50 1.47 -13.05
CA PHE A 113 -9.23 1.38 -13.76
C PHE A 113 -8.29 2.53 -13.40
N ASN A 114 -7.00 2.22 -13.24
CA ASN A 114 -5.93 3.21 -13.12
C ASN A 114 -4.67 2.77 -13.90
N ILE A 115 -3.92 3.76 -14.38
CA ILE A 115 -2.62 3.61 -15.02
C ILE A 115 -1.75 4.80 -14.64
N GLY A 116 -0.44 4.62 -14.60
CA GLY A 116 0.47 5.72 -14.33
C GLY A 116 1.92 5.39 -14.64
N VAL A 117 2.74 6.43 -14.52
CA VAL A 117 4.20 6.36 -14.60
C VAL A 117 4.75 7.15 -13.42
N THR A 118 5.68 6.53 -12.71
CA THR A 118 6.43 7.14 -11.62
C THR A 118 7.90 7.22 -12.02
N ASP A 119 8.48 8.39 -11.85
CA ASP A 119 9.93 8.62 -11.84
C ASP A 119 10.38 8.64 -10.39
N TYR A 120 10.97 7.54 -9.93
CA TYR A 120 11.62 7.44 -8.63
C TYR A 120 13.01 8.03 -8.72
N TRP A 121 13.36 8.98 -7.88
CA TRP A 121 14.74 9.43 -7.71
C TRP A 121 15.24 9.11 -6.30
N PHE A 122 16.38 8.44 -6.23
CA PHE A 122 17.09 8.17 -4.99
C PHE A 122 18.39 8.98 -4.93
N ASN A 123 18.84 9.34 -3.73
CA ASN A 123 20.14 10.00 -3.52
C ASN A 123 21.36 9.07 -3.73
N SER A 124 21.17 7.87 -4.28
CA SER A 124 22.20 6.89 -4.58
C SER A 124 21.84 6.11 -5.85
N PRO A 125 22.81 5.73 -6.70
CA PRO A 125 24.26 5.92 -6.55
C PRO A 125 24.76 7.33 -6.91
N ASN A 126 23.90 8.19 -7.48
CA ASN A 126 24.25 9.54 -7.91
C ASN A 126 23.30 10.59 -7.29
N GLU A 127 23.88 11.54 -6.56
CA GLU A 127 23.14 12.58 -5.86
C GLU A 127 22.61 13.70 -6.76
N ARG A 128 22.94 13.71 -8.06
CA ARG A 128 22.46 14.72 -9.00
C ARG A 128 21.08 14.34 -9.54
N TYR A 129 20.04 15.04 -9.11
CA TYR A 129 18.68 14.88 -9.64
C TYR A 129 18.62 15.06 -11.17
N PHE A 130 19.29 16.03 -11.77
CA PHE A 130 19.19 16.21 -13.24
C PHE A 130 20.07 15.24 -14.06
N SER A 131 20.56 14.15 -13.46
CA SER A 131 21.42 13.18 -14.13
C SER A 131 20.61 12.04 -14.74
N TYR A 132 20.22 12.19 -16.01
CA TYR A 132 19.43 11.19 -16.75
C TYR A 132 20.27 10.33 -17.71
N ALA A 133 21.59 10.47 -17.70
CA ALA A 133 22.49 9.71 -18.56
C ALA A 133 22.43 8.20 -18.24
N ALA A 134 22.48 7.38 -19.29
CA ALA A 134 22.51 5.93 -19.15
C ALA A 134 23.73 5.50 -18.32
N HIS A 135 23.52 4.54 -17.40
CA HIS A 135 24.54 4.02 -16.47
C HIS A 135 25.07 5.02 -15.43
N GLU A 136 24.49 6.22 -15.33
CA GLU A 136 24.84 7.21 -14.30
C GLU A 136 23.65 7.67 -13.46
N THR A 137 22.43 7.48 -13.97
CA THR A 137 21.21 7.97 -13.33
C THR A 137 20.85 7.18 -12.08
N SER A 138 20.32 7.86 -11.07
CA SER A 138 19.64 7.22 -9.92
C SER A 138 18.13 7.10 -10.15
N HIS A 139 17.63 7.61 -11.27
CA HIS A 139 16.21 7.55 -11.59
C HIS A 139 15.79 6.12 -11.92
N VAL A 140 14.61 5.71 -11.49
CA VAL A 140 13.96 4.47 -11.90
C VAL A 140 12.58 4.82 -12.43
N PHE A 141 12.31 4.47 -13.68
CA PHE A 141 11.02 4.74 -14.29
C PHE A 141 10.15 3.50 -14.19
N GLU A 142 9.04 3.60 -13.46
CA GLU A 142 8.07 2.52 -13.25
C GLU A 142 6.75 2.87 -13.91
N ALA A 143 6.17 1.92 -14.62
CA ALA A 143 4.79 2.01 -15.10
C ALA A 143 3.90 1.14 -14.22
N ASN A 144 2.70 1.64 -13.91
CA ASN A 144 1.71 0.89 -13.17
C ASN A 144 0.40 0.78 -13.95
N ILE A 145 -0.31 -0.33 -13.72
CA ILE A 145 -1.68 -0.55 -14.19
C ILE A 145 -2.44 -1.29 -13.10
N GLY A 146 -3.71 -0.99 -12.95
CA GLY A 146 -4.52 -1.74 -12.01
C GLY A 146 -6.00 -1.46 -12.09
N TYR A 147 -6.74 -2.20 -11.27
CA TYR A 147 -8.19 -2.17 -11.24
C TYR A 147 -8.73 -2.39 -9.83
N ASP A 148 -9.63 -1.51 -9.43
CA ASP A 148 -10.42 -1.60 -8.21
C ASP A 148 -11.79 -2.23 -8.53
N PHE A 149 -12.02 -3.43 -7.99
CA PHE A 149 -13.25 -4.22 -8.15
C PHE A 149 -14.28 -3.92 -7.04
N GLY A 150 -14.00 -2.97 -6.15
CA GLY A 150 -14.81 -2.60 -4.99
C GLY A 150 -14.58 -3.51 -3.77
N LEU A 151 -14.57 -4.84 -3.95
CA LEU A 151 -14.26 -5.80 -2.88
C LEU A 151 -12.76 -6.02 -2.69
N CYS A 152 -11.99 -5.80 -3.75
CA CYS A 152 -10.54 -5.90 -3.76
C CYS A 152 -9.99 -5.03 -4.89
N ALA A 153 -8.71 -4.72 -4.83
CA ALA A 153 -7.99 -4.06 -5.91
C ALA A 153 -6.73 -4.84 -6.27
N LEU A 154 -6.41 -4.87 -7.57
CA LEU A 154 -5.21 -5.49 -8.10
C LEU A 154 -4.36 -4.43 -8.79
N GLN A 155 -3.08 -4.36 -8.44
CA GLN A 155 -2.11 -3.49 -9.06
C GLN A 155 -0.94 -4.30 -9.62
N TRP A 156 -0.40 -3.86 -10.75
CA TRP A 156 0.82 -4.35 -11.35
C TRP A 156 1.74 -3.16 -11.64
N TYR A 157 3.03 -3.36 -11.39
CA TYR A 157 4.09 -2.38 -11.53
C TYR A 157 5.27 -2.99 -12.27
N THR A 158 5.90 -2.22 -13.16
CA THR A 158 7.11 -2.64 -13.88
C THR A 158 8.06 -1.47 -14.06
N ASN A 159 9.27 -1.61 -13.54
CA ASN A 159 10.40 -0.76 -13.88
C ASN A 159 10.76 -0.99 -15.35
N PHE A 160 10.71 0.06 -16.18
CA PHE A 160 11.00 -0.04 -17.61
C PHE A 160 12.24 0.73 -18.05
N GLY A 161 12.81 1.56 -17.17
CA GLY A 161 13.96 2.40 -17.49
C GLY A 161 14.79 2.80 -16.26
N GLY A 162 15.88 3.52 -16.49
CA GLY A 162 16.73 4.05 -15.42
C GLY A 162 17.57 2.99 -14.72
N ASN A 163 17.79 3.15 -13.41
CA ASN A 163 18.57 2.30 -12.51
C ASN A 163 17.80 1.08 -11.98
N ASP A 164 17.05 0.42 -12.86
CA ASP A 164 16.37 -0.83 -12.54
C ASP A 164 17.36 -1.94 -12.16
N GLY A 165 16.88 -2.93 -11.41
CA GLY A 165 17.63 -4.13 -11.07
C GLY A 165 17.95 -5.01 -12.28
N VAL A 166 18.78 -6.02 -12.02
CA VAL A 166 19.27 -6.98 -13.02
C VAL A 166 18.86 -8.40 -12.68
N THR A 167 18.78 -9.23 -13.71
CA THR A 167 18.71 -10.70 -13.62
C THR A 167 20.06 -11.27 -13.23
N ASP A 168 20.11 -12.57 -12.90
CA ASP A 168 21.35 -13.33 -12.65
C ASP A 168 22.37 -13.28 -13.81
N LYS A 169 21.91 -12.90 -15.01
CA LYS A 169 22.74 -12.74 -16.21
C LYS A 169 23.22 -11.29 -16.41
N GLY A 170 23.00 -10.40 -15.45
CA GLY A 170 23.38 -8.99 -15.51
C GLY A 170 22.58 -8.13 -16.50
N LYS A 171 21.47 -8.65 -17.05
CA LYS A 171 20.56 -7.88 -17.92
C LYS A 171 19.48 -7.22 -17.09
N ARG A 172 19.00 -6.04 -17.49
CA ARG A 172 17.83 -5.36 -16.90
C ARG A 172 16.69 -6.35 -16.65
N ALA A 173 16.20 -6.39 -15.44
CA ALA A 173 15.18 -7.36 -15.03
C ALA A 173 13.78 -6.96 -15.46
N TYR A 174 13.54 -5.68 -15.75
CA TYR A 174 12.20 -5.12 -15.81
C TYR A 174 11.46 -5.42 -14.51
N SER A 175 12.10 -5.06 -13.39
CA SER A 175 11.68 -5.49 -12.06
C SER A 175 10.21 -5.15 -11.86
N SER A 176 9.43 -6.17 -11.53
CA SER A 176 7.98 -6.04 -11.46
C SER A 176 7.45 -6.46 -10.12
N TYR A 177 6.30 -5.90 -9.76
CA TYR A 177 5.59 -6.21 -8.52
C TYR A 177 4.10 -6.23 -8.80
N ALA A 178 3.39 -7.18 -8.19
CA ALA A 178 1.95 -7.25 -8.24
C ALA A 178 1.39 -7.32 -6.83
N GLU A 179 0.28 -6.63 -6.55
CA GLU A 179 -0.35 -6.62 -5.23
C GLU A 179 -1.87 -6.73 -5.34
N LEU A 180 -2.41 -7.67 -4.56
CA LEU A 180 -3.83 -7.75 -4.26
C LEU A 180 -4.07 -7.10 -2.90
N SER A 181 -5.05 -6.20 -2.84
CA SER A 181 -5.49 -5.58 -1.59
C SER A 181 -6.99 -5.76 -1.38
N VAL A 182 -7.40 -5.90 -0.12
CA VAL A 182 -8.79 -6.11 0.31
C VAL A 182 -9.10 -5.10 1.41
N PRO A 183 -9.84 -4.01 1.11
CA PRO A 183 -10.30 -3.07 2.12
C PRO A 183 -11.52 -3.63 2.86
N PHE A 184 -11.60 -3.41 4.17
CA PHE A 184 -12.79 -3.73 4.97
C PHE A 184 -12.87 -2.83 6.20
N ARG A 185 -14.07 -2.68 6.78
CA ARG A 185 -14.28 -1.87 7.99
C ARG A 185 -14.60 -2.76 9.17
N LEU A 186 -13.87 -2.60 10.27
CA LEU A 186 -14.04 -3.42 11.47
C LEU A 186 -13.64 -2.61 12.71
N ALA A 187 -14.47 -2.69 13.76
CA ALA A 187 -14.22 -2.06 15.06
C ALA A 187 -13.93 -0.54 15.00
N GLY A 188 -14.54 0.17 14.04
CA GLY A 188 -14.39 1.62 13.89
C GLY A 188 -13.18 2.06 13.06
N CYS A 189 -12.30 1.13 12.69
CA CYS A 189 -11.15 1.40 11.83
C CYS A 189 -11.41 0.95 10.38
N ASP A 190 -10.76 1.63 9.45
CA ASP A 190 -10.64 1.22 8.07
C ASP A 190 -9.39 0.34 7.92
N TRP A 191 -9.60 -0.91 7.54
CA TRP A 191 -8.56 -1.91 7.41
C TRP A 191 -8.25 -2.19 5.94
N THR A 192 -7.00 -2.51 5.65
CA THR A 192 -6.56 -3.07 4.38
C THR A 192 -5.68 -4.27 4.65
N ALA A 193 -6.08 -5.44 4.16
CA ALA A 193 -5.19 -6.59 4.04
C ALA A 193 -4.58 -6.59 2.63
N ALA A 194 -3.29 -6.89 2.49
CA ALA A 194 -2.65 -7.00 1.18
C ALA A 194 -1.66 -8.16 1.10
N ALA A 195 -1.49 -8.67 -0.11
CA ALA A 195 -0.47 -9.66 -0.46
C ALA A 195 0.18 -9.25 -1.79
N GLY A 196 1.50 -9.14 -1.77
CA GLY A 196 2.33 -8.66 -2.86
C GLY A 196 3.43 -9.63 -3.25
N VAL A 197 3.68 -9.72 -4.55
CA VAL A 197 4.61 -10.67 -5.14
C VAL A 197 5.52 -10.02 -6.16
N VAL A 198 6.74 -10.53 -6.22
CA VAL A 198 7.68 -10.30 -7.31
C VAL A 198 7.62 -11.54 -8.21
N PRO A 199 7.26 -11.40 -9.49
CA PRO A 199 6.93 -12.55 -10.34
C PRO A 199 8.15 -13.35 -10.83
N TYR A 200 9.34 -12.75 -10.81
CA TYR A 200 10.57 -13.35 -11.32
C TYR A 200 11.83 -12.70 -10.73
N ALA A 201 12.98 -13.33 -10.97
CA ALA A 201 14.25 -12.92 -10.41
C ALA A 201 14.64 -11.47 -10.76
N THR A 202 15.04 -10.70 -9.75
CA THR A 202 15.56 -9.34 -9.90
C THR A 202 16.36 -8.94 -8.68
N SER A 203 17.41 -8.14 -8.88
CA SER A 203 18.16 -7.50 -7.79
C SER A 203 17.50 -6.24 -7.20
N PHE A 204 16.35 -5.79 -7.74
CA PHE A 204 15.70 -4.55 -7.27
C PHE A 204 14.82 -4.74 -6.03
N TYR A 205 14.25 -5.94 -5.87
CA TYR A 205 13.40 -6.29 -4.75
C TYR A 205 14.09 -7.34 -3.90
N ALA A 206 14.48 -6.99 -2.68
CA ALA A 206 14.92 -7.89 -1.61
C ALA A 206 15.56 -9.22 -2.08
N ASP A 207 15.24 -10.35 -1.44
CA ASP A 207 15.74 -11.67 -1.83
C ASP A 207 14.85 -12.34 -2.89
N ALA A 208 14.62 -11.68 -4.04
CA ALA A 208 13.82 -12.22 -5.14
C ALA A 208 14.68 -12.95 -6.20
N ASN A 209 15.06 -14.21 -5.92
CA ASN A 209 15.79 -15.08 -6.86
C ASN A 209 14.87 -15.84 -7.85
N GLY A 210 13.62 -15.41 -7.98
CA GLY A 210 12.56 -16.09 -8.72
C GLY A 210 11.21 -15.48 -8.38
N PHE A 211 10.15 -16.29 -8.39
CA PHE A 211 8.87 -15.87 -7.79
C PHE A 211 9.04 -15.74 -6.28
N ALA A 212 8.67 -14.59 -5.72
CA ALA A 212 8.79 -14.30 -4.30
C ALA A 212 7.55 -13.58 -3.77
N VAL A 213 7.11 -13.94 -2.57
CA VAL A 213 6.13 -13.15 -1.80
C VAL A 213 6.93 -12.18 -0.95
N THR A 214 6.86 -10.89 -1.26
CA THR A 214 7.63 -9.87 -0.56
C THR A 214 6.81 -9.05 0.41
N ASN A 215 5.48 -9.08 0.31
CA ASN A 215 4.59 -8.33 1.18
C ASN A 215 3.38 -9.17 1.58
N VAL A 216 3.15 -9.31 2.88
CA VAL A 216 1.88 -9.73 3.46
C VAL A 216 1.59 -8.75 4.58
N SER A 217 0.54 -7.95 4.42
CA SER A 217 0.30 -6.83 5.33
C SER A 217 -1.15 -6.73 5.80
N LEU A 218 -1.29 -6.13 6.98
CA LEU A 218 -2.56 -5.72 7.55
C LEU A 218 -2.38 -4.33 8.16
N LYS A 219 -3.02 -3.33 7.57
CA LYS A 219 -2.99 -1.94 8.02
C LYS A 219 -4.37 -1.52 8.52
N ALA A 220 -4.42 -0.82 9.64
CA ALA A 220 -5.62 -0.16 10.15
C ALA A 220 -5.39 1.35 10.19
N THR A 221 -6.41 2.12 9.81
CA THR A 221 -6.44 3.58 9.89
C THR A 221 -7.66 4.01 10.70
N LEU A 222 -7.47 5.03 11.54
CA LEU A 222 -8.51 5.68 12.34
C LEU A 222 -8.28 7.19 12.33
N ASP A 223 -9.31 7.95 12.01
CA ASP A 223 -9.27 9.40 12.11
C ASP A 223 -9.46 9.85 13.57
N ILE A 224 -8.44 10.53 14.11
CA ILE A 224 -8.50 11.15 15.42
C ILE A 224 -9.01 12.59 15.23
N ASN A 225 -10.25 12.84 15.66
CA ASN A 225 -10.82 14.18 15.65
C ASN A 225 -10.18 15.04 16.75
N ILE A 226 -9.38 16.03 16.34
CA ILE A 226 -8.78 17.02 17.25
C ILE A 226 -9.77 18.16 17.47
N THR A 227 -10.42 18.61 16.40
CA THR A 227 -11.51 19.59 16.45
C THR A 227 -12.67 19.12 15.58
N LYS A 228 -13.75 19.91 15.49
CA LYS A 228 -14.87 19.61 14.58
C LYS A 228 -14.50 19.69 13.10
N SER A 229 -13.42 20.40 12.76
CA SER A 229 -12.98 20.65 11.38
C SER A 229 -11.59 20.10 11.09
N PHE A 230 -10.91 19.52 12.08
CA PHE A 230 -9.55 19.02 11.94
C PHE A 230 -9.42 17.64 12.57
N SER A 231 -9.00 16.69 11.74
CA SER A 231 -8.78 15.30 12.11
C SER A 231 -7.43 14.85 11.58
N VAL A 232 -6.75 14.02 12.35
CA VAL A 232 -5.46 13.44 12.00
C VAL A 232 -5.66 11.94 11.78
N PRO A 233 -5.51 11.42 10.55
CA PRO A 233 -5.47 9.99 10.31
C PRO A 233 -4.28 9.37 11.05
N LEU A 234 -4.55 8.52 12.04
CA LEU A 234 -3.56 7.65 12.67
C LEU A 234 -3.66 6.27 12.04
N PHE A 235 -2.53 5.67 11.70
CA PHE A 235 -2.50 4.31 11.20
C PHE A 235 -1.44 3.47 11.88
N ALA A 236 -1.71 2.16 11.94
CA ALA A 236 -0.75 1.16 12.33
C ALA A 236 -0.86 -0.04 11.39
N GLY A 237 0.26 -0.68 11.06
CA GLY A 237 0.27 -1.82 10.15
C GLY A 237 1.37 -2.80 10.46
N ILE A 238 1.05 -4.08 10.30
CA ILE A 238 2.01 -5.18 10.32
C ILE A 238 2.34 -5.52 8.88
N TYR A 239 3.63 -5.64 8.58
CA TYR A 239 4.16 -5.99 7.26
C TYR A 239 5.13 -7.14 7.43
N ALA A 240 4.84 -8.27 6.80
CA ALA A 240 5.76 -9.41 6.75
C ALA A 240 6.29 -9.55 5.33
N ASN A 241 7.59 -9.83 5.22
CA ASN A 241 8.25 -10.15 3.96
C ASN A 241 8.75 -11.61 4.02
N PRO A 242 7.94 -12.57 3.56
CA PRO A 242 8.32 -13.98 3.55
C PRO A 242 9.64 -14.26 2.82
N SER A 243 9.96 -13.48 1.78
CA SER A 243 11.20 -13.65 1.00
C SER A 243 12.47 -13.40 1.82
N THR A 244 12.42 -12.48 2.79
CA THR A 244 13.55 -12.13 3.66
C THR A 244 13.39 -12.61 5.10
N GLU A 245 12.27 -13.28 5.40
CA GLU A 245 11.87 -13.71 6.75
C GLU A 245 11.78 -12.55 7.78
N LYS A 246 11.58 -11.31 7.30
CA LYS A 246 11.47 -10.13 8.17
C LYS A 246 10.01 -9.74 8.41
N ALA A 247 9.77 -9.08 9.54
CA ALA A 247 8.48 -8.49 9.88
C ALA A 247 8.66 -7.14 10.56
N TYR A 248 7.72 -6.24 10.31
CA TYR A 248 7.74 -4.84 10.73
C TYR A 248 6.39 -4.48 11.33
N PHE A 249 6.40 -3.72 12.41
CA PHE A 249 5.20 -3.13 12.98
C PHE A 249 5.35 -1.61 12.99
N VAL A 250 4.62 -0.96 12.08
CA VAL A 250 4.78 0.46 11.79
C VAL A 250 3.57 1.22 12.32
N VAL A 251 3.82 2.37 12.94
CA VAL A 251 2.80 3.36 13.28
C VAL A 251 3.14 4.66 12.56
N GLY A 252 2.12 5.40 12.15
CA GLY A 252 2.30 6.72 11.56
C GLY A 252 1.02 7.52 11.57
N PHE A 253 1.14 8.79 11.21
CA PHE A 253 -0.01 9.68 11.06
C PHE A 253 0.18 10.62 9.89
N THR A 254 -0.94 11.04 9.31
CA THR A 254 -0.94 11.99 8.19
C THR A 254 -1.33 13.38 8.67
N LEU A 255 -0.53 14.37 8.35
CA LEU A 255 -0.89 15.78 8.44
C LEU A 255 -1.52 16.21 7.11
N ARG A 256 -2.75 16.73 7.16
CA ARG A 256 -3.45 17.35 6.03
C ARG A 256 -4.03 18.69 6.51
N PRO A 257 -3.80 19.80 5.79
CA PRO A 257 -4.32 21.11 6.15
C PRO A 257 -5.85 21.21 6.03
#